data_AF-A0A921GCS4-F1
#
_entry.id   AF-A0A921GCS4-F1
#
_cell.length_a   1.000
_cell.length_b   1.000
_cell.length_c   1.000
_cell.angle_alpha   90.00
_cell.angle_beta   90.00
_cell.angle_gamma   90.00
#
_symmetry.space_group_name_H-M   'P 1'
#
loop_
_entity.id
_entity.type
_entity.pdbx_description
1 polymer ?
#
loop_
_entity_poly.entity_id
_entity_poly.type
_entity_poly.pdbx_seq_one_letter_code
_entity_poly.pdbx_strand_id
1 'polypeptide(L)' 'WFRIAVLPGDKLLYAELYQTEDRKKCTECGAFFASKSNNVKYCPDCRKRITNRQAAERMRKRRALVTQ' A
#
# COMPACT_ATOMS: atom_id res chain seq x y z
N TRP A 1 -26.09 -11.14 7.60
CA TRP A 1 -27.24 -10.56 8.32
C TRP A 1 -26.83 -9.90 9.64
N PHE A 2 -25.87 -10.43 10.40
CA PHE A 2 -25.40 -9.86 11.68
C PHE A 2 -24.71 -8.48 11.61
N ARG A 3 -23.95 -8.19 10.53
CA ARG A 3 -23.19 -6.92 10.42
C ARG A 3 -24.03 -5.66 10.22
N ILE A 4 -25.27 -5.79 9.73
CA ILE A 4 -26.14 -4.65 9.43
C ILE A 4 -27.03 -4.28 10.64
N ALA A 5 -27.35 -5.26 11.49
CA ALA A 5 -28.30 -5.09 12.59
C ALA A 5 -27.69 -4.43 13.86
N VAL A 6 -26.36 -4.50 14.04
CA VAL A 6 -25.69 -3.96 15.25
C VAL A 6 -25.20 -2.52 15.05
N LEU A 7 -25.18 -2.01 13.81
CA LEU A 7 -24.89 -0.62 13.49
C LEU A 7 -26.08 0.03 12.76
N PRO A 8 -27.22 0.28 13.44
CA PRO A 8 -28.22 1.19 12.91
C PRO A 8 -27.76 2.64 13.19
N GLY A 9 -27.23 3.33 12.18
CA GLY A 9 -27.22 4.79 12.23
C GLY A 9 -26.12 5.48 11.46
N ASP A 10 -24.85 5.13 11.66
CA ASP A 10 -23.80 6.07 11.28
C ASP A 10 -22.92 5.56 10.14
N LYS A 11 -23.44 5.71 8.91
CA LYS A 11 -22.60 5.68 7.70
C LYS A 11 -21.47 6.72 7.79
N LEU A 12 -21.72 7.84 8.46
CA LEU A 12 -20.73 8.89 8.71
C LEU A 12 -19.65 8.42 9.68
N LEU A 13 -20.00 7.81 10.81
CA LEU A 13 -19.03 7.23 11.76
C LEU A 13 -18.21 6.10 11.12
N TYR A 14 -18.84 5.24 10.30
CA TYR A 14 -18.13 4.21 9.54
C TYR A 14 -17.13 4.84 8.56
N ALA A 15 -17.51 5.91 7.87
CA ALA A 15 -16.64 6.63 6.96
C ALA A 15 -15.51 7.38 7.70
N GLU A 16 -15.76 7.97 8.86
CA GLU A 16 -14.74 8.61 9.70
C GLU A 16 -13.73 7.61 10.24
N LEU A 17 -14.18 6.46 10.76
CA LEU A 17 -13.29 5.40 11.23
C LEU A 17 -12.44 4.84 10.07
N TYR A 18 -13.05 4.51 8.93
CA TYR A 18 -12.28 4.04 7.76
C TYR A 18 -11.34 5.08 7.15
N GLN A 19 -11.73 6.36 7.09
CA GLN A 19 -10.87 7.44 6.58
C GLN A 19 -9.64 7.67 7.46
N THR A 20 -9.75 7.43 8.77
CA THR A 20 -8.60 7.52 9.68
C THR A 20 -7.63 6.34 9.51
N GLU A 21 -8.12 5.14 9.21
CA GLU A 21 -7.30 3.95 8.94
C GLU A 21 -6.52 4.04 7.62
N ASP A 22 -6.97 4.87 6.67
CA ASP A 22 -6.30 5.02 5.38
C ASP A 22 -4.94 5.71 5.50
N ARG A 23 -4.62 6.37 6.63
CA ARG A 23 -3.32 7.03 6.84
C ARG A 23 -2.28 6.04 7.35
N LYS A 24 -1.53 5.47 6.42
CA LYS A 24 -0.42 4.55 6.72
C LYS A 24 0.92 5.24 6.77
N LYS A 25 1.83 4.70 7.57
CA LYS A 25 3.23 5.12 7.61
C LYS A 25 4.06 4.32 6.62
N CYS A 26 4.79 5.00 5.74
CA CYS A 26 5.74 4.36 4.84
C CYS A 26 6.91 3.78 5.63
N THR A 27 7.28 2.52 5.37
CA THR A 27 8.42 1.88 6.05
C THR A 27 9.78 2.49 5.66
N GLU A 28 9.90 3.04 4.45
CA GLU A 28 11.17 3.61 3.95
C GLU A 28 11.41 5.04 4.41
N CYS A 29 10.43 5.93 4.21
CA CYS A 29 10.58 7.35 4.48
C CYS A 29 9.85 7.82 5.73
N GLY A 30 9.07 6.95 6.38
CA GLY A 30 8.28 7.31 7.56
C GLY A 30 7.12 8.28 7.29
N ALA A 31 6.90 8.68 6.04
CA ALA A 31 5.83 9.60 5.66
C ALA A 31 4.46 8.94 5.81
N PHE A 32 3.49 9.71 6.30
CA PHE A 32 2.09 9.29 6.30
C PHE A 32 1.51 9.45 4.90
N PHE A 33 0.84 8.42 4.39
CA PHE A 33 0.20 8.43 3.07
C PHE A 33 -1.16 7.76 3.13
N ALA A 34 -2.09 8.25 2.31
CA ALA A 34 -3.40 7.62 2.11
C ALA A 34 -3.22 6.32 1.31
N SER A 35 -3.61 5.20 1.89
CA SER A 35 -3.53 3.89 1.25
C SER A 35 -4.93 3.40 0.89
N LYS A 36 -5.15 3.01 -0.36
CA LYS A 36 -6.44 2.40 -0.79
C LYS A 36 -6.61 0.95 -0.30
N SER A 37 -5.58 0.33 0.28
CA SER A 37 -5.59 -1.09 0.63
C SER A 37 -4.69 -1.40 1.83
N ASN A 38 -5.15 -2.34 2.65
CA ASN A 38 -4.47 -2.81 3.87
C ASN A 38 -3.11 -3.49 3.62
N ASN A 39 -2.80 -3.95 2.40
CA ASN A 39 -1.50 -4.57 2.11
C ASN A 39 -0.38 -3.57 1.78
N VAL A 40 -0.70 -2.31 1.44
CA VAL A 40 0.32 -1.34 1.01
C VAL A 40 1.21 -0.91 2.19
N LYS A 41 2.53 -1.05 2.03
CA LYS A 41 3.57 -0.71 3.03
C LYS A 41 4.38 0.55 2.69
N TYR A 42 4.40 0.94 1.42
CA TYR A 42 5.22 2.04 0.90
C TYR A 42 4.35 3.15 0.33
N CYS A 43 4.76 4.40 0.53
CA CYS A 43 4.17 5.54 -0.16
C CYS A 43 4.36 5.42 -1.68
N PRO A 44 3.55 6.10 -2.52
CA PRO A 44 3.63 6.00 -3.98
C PRO A 44 5.04 6.26 -4.54
N ASP A 45 5.78 7.21 -3.96
CA ASP A 45 7.14 7.54 -4.40
C ASP A 45 8.15 6.43 -4.08
N CYS A 46 8.18 5.96 -2.83
CA CYS A 46 9.04 4.85 -2.42
C CYS A 46 8.68 3.56 -3.17
N ARG A 47 7.39 3.30 -3.41
CA ARG A 47 6.91 2.16 -4.20
C ARG A 47 7.47 2.20 -5.62
N LYS A 48 7.45 3.36 -6.28
CA LYS A 48 7.99 3.52 -7.64
C LYS A 48 9.50 3.28 -7.67
N ARG A 49 10.24 3.85 -6.70
CA ARG A 49 11.69 3.65 -6.57
C ARG A 49 12.06 2.18 -6.39
N ILE A 50 11.41 1.49 -5.46
CA ILE A 50 11.67 0.07 -5.18
C ILE A 50 11.33 -0.79 -6.40
N THR A 51 10.18 -0.55 -7.02
CA THR A 51 9.73 -1.32 -8.19
C THR A 51 10.73 -1.20 -9.35
N ASN A 52 11.21 0.02 -9.62
CA ASN A 52 12.22 0.27 -10.66
C ASN A 52 13.54 -0.44 -10.34
N ARG A 53 14.00 -0.37 -9.08
CA ARG A 53 15.22 -1.07 -8.64
C ARG A 53 15.10 -2.58 -8.85
N GLN A 54 13.99 -3.18 -8.41
CA GLN A 54 13.73 -4.61 -8.58
C GLN A 54 13.62 -5.01 -10.06
N ALA A 55 13.02 -4.17 -10.90
CA ALA A 55 12.94 -4.42 -12.34
C ALA A 55 14.33 -4.38 -12.99
N ALA A 56 15.17 -3.41 -12.62
CA ALA A 56 16.54 -3.31 -13.10
C ALA A 56 17.39 -4.51 -12.65
N GLU A 57 17.28 -4.93 -11.38
CA GLU A 57 17.95 -6.13 -10.87
C GLU A 57 17.50 -7.40 -11.59
N ARG A 58 16.19 -7.56 -11.85
CA ARG A 58 15.66 -8.67 -12.66
C ARG A 58 16.23 -8.68 -14.07
N MET A 59 16.32 -7.53 -14.73
CA MET A 59 16.90 -7.45 -16.07
C MET A 59 18.40 -7.76 -16.08
N ARG A 60 19.16 -7.28 -15.08
CA ARG A 60 20.59 -7.59 -14.94
C ARG A 60 20.82 -9.09 -14.81
N LYS A 61 20.08 -9.77 -13.92
CA LYS A 61 20.17 -11.23 -13.76
C LYS A 61 19.82 -11.96 -15.05
N ARG A 62 18.75 -11.54 -15.74
CA ARG A 62 18.35 -12.12 -17.03
C ARG A 62 19.45 -11.98 -18.09
N ARG A 63 20.09 -10.80 -18.20
CA ARG A 63 21.19 -10.58 -19.15
C ARG A 63 22.42 -11.42 -18.81
N ALA A 64 22.79 -11.50 -17.53
CA ALA A 64 23.92 -12.31 -17.08
C ALA A 64 23.75 -13.81 -17.41
N LEU A 65 22.52 -14.33 -17.32
CA LEU A 65 22.17 -15.69 -17.73
C LEU A 65 22.24 -15.93 -19.25
N VAL A 66 22.12 -14.88 -20.07
CA VAL A 66 22.17 -14.99 -21.54
C VAL A 66 23.59 -14.83 -22.07
N THR A 67 24.45 -14.11 -21.35
CA THR A 67 25.86 -13.89 -21.72
C THR A 67 26.82 -14.98 -21.22
N GLN A 68 26.30 -16.07 -20.64
CA GLN A 68 27.04 -17.23 -20.15
C GLN A 68 26.74 -18.43 -21.05
#